data_AF-A0A7Z0RV65-F1
#
_entry.id   AF-A0A7Z0RV65-F1
#
_cell.length_a   1.000
_cell.length_b   1.000
_cell.length_c   1.000
_cell.angle_alpha   90.00
_cell.angle_beta   90.00
_cell.angle_gamma   90.00
#
_symmetry.space_group_name_H-M   'P 1'
#
loop_
_entity.id
_entity.type
_entity.pdbx_description
1 polymer ?
#
loop_
_entity_poly.entity_id
_entity_poly.type
_entity_poly.pdbx_seq_one_letter_code
_entity_poly.pdbx_strand_id
1 'polypeptide(L)' 'MWRVIKSVLAALIGVQKNQQREEDFSSNKPLAFVVAAVTVTLIFVLVLIGIALLAAQG' A
#
# COMPACT_ATOMS: atom_id res chain seq x y z
N MET A 1 13.16 3.69 2.62
CA MET A 1 11.77 3.46 3.07
C MET A 1 10.76 4.33 2.33
N TRP A 2 10.93 5.66 2.25
CA TRP A 2 10.00 6.56 1.55
C TRP A 2 9.68 6.18 0.08
N ARG A 3 10.69 5.73 -0.67
CA ARG A 3 10.51 5.25 -2.06
C ARG A 3 9.60 4.02 -2.15
N VAL A 4 9.70 3.09 -1.19
CA VAL A 4 8.88 1.88 -1.10
C VAL A 4 7.43 2.25 -0.81
N ILE A 5 7.20 3.17 0.13
CA ILE A 5 5.85 3.65 0.46
C ILE A 5 5.19 4.30 -0.76
N LYS A 6 5.89 5.21 -1.46
CA LYS A 6 5.37 5.81 -2.70
C LYS A 6 5.07 4.78 -3.78
N SER A 7 5.93 3.78 -3.95
CA SER A 7 5.71 2.74 -4.96
C SER A 7 4.49 1.88 -4.62
N VAL A 8 4.34 1.46 -3.36
CA VAL A 8 3.17 0.70 -2.89
C VAL A 8 1.88 1.49 -3.07
N LEU A 9 1.88 2.80 -2.74
CA LEU A 9 0.73 3.66 -2.98
C LEU A 9 0.42 3.83 -4.49
N ALA A 10 1.45 4.02 -5.33
CA ALA A 10 1.27 4.12 -6.78
C ALA A 10 0.73 2.81 -7.37
N ALA A 11 1.18 1.65 -6.84
CA ALA A 11 0.67 0.34 -7.21
C ALA A 11 -0.79 0.15 -6.81
N LEU A 12 -1.19 0.60 -5.61
CA LEU A 12 -2.58 0.54 -5.13
C LEU A 12 -3.54 1.39 -5.98
N ILE A 13 -3.11 2.58 -6.40
CA ILE A 13 -3.90 3.45 -7.28
C ILE A 13 -3.84 2.95 -8.75
N GLY A 14 -2.88 2.08 -9.08
CA GLY A 14 -2.68 1.56 -10.44
C GLY A 14 -1.87 2.49 -11.37
N VAL A 15 -1.27 3.56 -10.83
CA VAL A 15 -0.50 4.58 -11.57
C VAL A 15 1.01 4.30 -11.51
N GLN A 16 1.39 3.06 -11.17
CA GLN A 16 2.79 2.66 -11.07
C GLN A 16 3.47 2.65 -12.45
N LYS A 17 4.59 3.36 -12.61
CA LYS A 17 5.37 3.37 -13.86
C LYS A 17 6.20 2.08 -14.02
N ASN A 18 6.39 1.61 -15.25
CA ASN A 18 7.17 0.41 -15.54
C ASN A 18 8.61 0.47 -15.02
N GLN A 19 9.28 1.62 -15.14
CA GLN A 19 10.64 1.80 -14.63
C GLN A 19 10.73 1.65 -13.10
N GLN A 20 9.71 2.08 -12.36
CA GLN A 20 9.62 1.87 -10.90
C GLN A 20 9.33 0.40 -10.56
N ARG A 21 8.49 -0.28 -11.34
CA ARG A 21 8.29 -1.72 -11.19
C ARG A 21 9.59 -2.50 -11.40
N GLU A 22 10.31 -2.23 -12.48
CA GLU A 22 11.58 -2.89 -12.78
C GLU A 22 12.61 -2.68 -11.65
N GLU A 23 12.73 -1.46 -11.12
CA GLU A 23 13.56 -1.16 -9.94
C GLU A 23 13.10 -1.90 -8.67
N ASP A 24 11.79 -2.03 -8.45
CA ASP A 24 11.25 -2.73 -7.29
C ASP A 24 11.44 -4.25 -7.39
N PHE A 25 11.32 -4.83 -8.60
CA PHE A 25 11.51 -6.26 -8.86
C PHE A 25 12.98 -6.67 -8.98
N SER A 26 13.88 -5.73 -9.30
CA SER A 26 15.33 -5.92 -9.27
C SER A 26 15.94 -5.63 -7.89
N SER A 27 15.14 -5.13 -6.94
CA SER A 27 15.56 -4.90 -5.56
C SER A 27 15.78 -6.22 -4.81
N ASN A 28 16.93 -6.35 -4.12
CA ASN A 28 17.25 -7.48 -3.25
C ASN A 28 16.37 -7.60 -1.99
N LYS A 29 15.29 -6.80 -1.86
CA LYS A 29 14.43 -6.75 -0.65
C LYS A 29 12.94 -6.89 -0.99
N PRO A 30 12.48 -7.98 -1.62
CA PRO A 30 11.07 -8.18 -1.96
C PRO A 30 10.16 -8.22 -0.74
N LEU A 31 10.64 -8.74 0.39
CA LEU A 31 9.89 -8.77 1.65
C LEU A 31 9.47 -7.38 2.15
N ALA A 32 10.28 -6.34 1.91
CA ALA A 32 9.96 -4.98 2.34
C ALA A 32 8.71 -4.42 1.61
N PHE A 33 8.50 -4.81 0.35
CA PHE A 33 7.33 -4.42 -0.42
C PHE A 33 6.07 -5.16 0.04
N VAL A 34 6.18 -6.45 0.33
CA VAL A 34 5.05 -7.25 0.85
C VAL A 34 4.59 -6.70 2.20
N VAL A 35 5.52 -6.48 3.13
CA VAL A 35 5.21 -5.90 4.45
C VAL A 35 4.56 -4.53 4.32
N ALA A 36 5.10 -3.67 3.44
CA ALA A 36 4.53 -2.35 3.19
C ALA A 36 3.10 -2.44 2.61
N ALA A 37 2.86 -3.32 1.63
CA ALA A 37 1.55 -3.53 1.04
C ALA A 37 0.53 -4.02 2.08
N VAL A 38 0.87 -5.08 2.83
CA VAL A 38 0.01 -5.63 3.89
C VAL A 38 -0.30 -4.58 4.95
N THR A 39 0.70 -3.81 5.37
CA THR A 39 0.51 -2.74 6.38
C THR A 39 -0.46 -1.68 5.88
N VAL A 40 -0.28 -1.18 4.65
CA VAL A 40 -1.16 -0.15 4.07
C VAL A 40 -2.58 -0.69 3.88
N THR A 41 -2.74 -1.91 3.39
CA THR A 41 -4.06 -2.55 3.23
C THR A 41 -4.77 -2.75 4.58
N LEU A 42 -4.06 -3.23 5.61
CA LEU A 42 -4.63 -3.37 6.95
C LEU A 42 -5.11 -2.03 7.51
N ILE A 43 -4.29 -0.98 7.40
CA ILE A 43 -4.67 0.37 7.82
C ILE A 43 -5.92 0.83 7.07
N PHE A 44 -5.98 0.63 5.75
CA PHE A 44 -7.14 1.00 4.94
C PHE A 44 -8.42 0.29 5.41
N VAL A 45 -8.36 -1.03 5.66
CA VAL A 45 -9.51 -1.79 6.16
C VAL A 45 -9.96 -1.30 7.54
N LEU A 46 -9.02 -1.03 8.46
CA LEU A 46 -9.35 -0.51 9.78
C LEU A 46 -10.03 0.86 9.71
N VAL A 47 -9.59 1.73 8.79
CA VAL A 47 -10.25 3.02 8.53
C VAL A 47 -11.68 2.81 8.04
N LEU A 48 -11.90 1.90 7.09
CA LEU A 48 -13.26 1.60 6.60
C LEU A 48 -14.17 1.05 7.70
N ILE A 49 -13.66 0.17 8.57
CA ILE A 49 -14.41 -0.34 9.73
C ILE A 49 -14.79 0.82 10.65
N GLY A 50 -13.84 1.72 10.97
CA GLY A 50 -14.12 2.90 11.79
C GLY A 50 -15.21 3.78 11.20
N ILE A 51 -15.15 4.06 9.89
CA ILE A 51 -16.20 4.81 9.18
C ILE A 51 -17.54 4.08 9.24
N ALA A 52 -17.57 2.78 8.97
CA ALA A 52 -18.80 1.99 8.99
C ALA A 52 -19.45 1.97 10.39
N LEU A 53 -18.65 1.83 11.44
CA LEU A 53 -19.13 1.89 12.82
C LEU A 53 -19.69 3.26 13.21
N LEU A 54 -19.06 4.35 12.74
CA LEU A 54 -19.58 5.70 12.94
C LEU A 54 -20.88 5.92 12.17
N ALA A 55 -20.95 5.45 10.93
CA ALA A 55 -22.14 5.56 10.10
C ALA A 55 -23.32 4.73 10.64
N ALA A 56 -23.05 3.56 11.22
CA ALA A 56 -24.08 2.69 11.79
C ALA A 56 -24.68 3.20 13.12
N GLN A 57 -24.09 4.23 13.73
CA GLN A 57 -24.58 4.85 14.97
C GLN A 57 -25.55 6.02 14.71
N GLY A 58 -25.71 6.46 13.46
CA GLY A 58 -26.66 7.52 13.04
C GLY A 58 -27.88 6.94 12.34
#